data_AF-A0A7J7WLZ1-F1
#
_entry.id   AF-A0A7J7WLZ1-F1
#
_cell.length_a   1.000
_cell.length_b   1.000
_cell.length_c   1.000
_cell.angle_alpha   90.00
_cell.angle_beta   90.00
_cell.angle_gamma   90.00
#
_symmetry.space_group_name_H-M   'P 1'
#
loop_
_entity.id
_entity.type
_entity.pdbx_description
1 polymer ?
#
loop_
_entity_poly.entity_id
_entity_poly.type
_entity_poly.pdbx_seq_one_letter_code
_entity_poly.pdbx_strand_id
1 'polypeptide(L)'
;MGVPEDEREQDIENILKEIVTENFLHLVKELDLQVQEAHRTPNKRNPKRTTPRQIIIKIPRAKDKERILKAARAKQVVTYKGSPIRLSADFSTETMQARREWQEIFKMMNSKNLQPKIIYPAKLLLRFEGQIKSFTNKKKLKEFITTKPELYELLKGVLLEEKVNKDKNYEQQIRNYQQVNLKTKEIKKKNLMNNINC
;
A
#
# COMPACT_ATOMS: atom_id res chain seq x y z
N MET A 1 5.78 13.07 -1.01
CA MET A 1 4.72 13.22 -2.04
C MET A 1 3.88 14.43 -1.72
N GLY A 2 3.41 15.17 -2.74
CA GLY A 2 2.57 16.37 -2.55
C GLY A 2 3.33 17.69 -2.47
N VAL A 3 4.64 17.69 -2.77
CA VAL A 3 5.46 18.91 -2.80
C VAL A 3 5.27 19.60 -4.16
N PRO A 4 4.91 20.90 -4.21
CA PRO A 4 4.73 21.66 -5.45
C PRO A 4 5.94 21.62 -6.39
N GLU A 5 5.75 21.83 -7.70
CA GLU A 5 6.82 21.79 -8.71
C GLU A 5 7.62 23.09 -8.82
N ASP A 6 7.14 24.18 -8.24
CA ASP A 6 7.72 25.52 -8.40
C ASP A 6 9.02 25.74 -7.59
N GLU A 7 9.40 24.74 -6.78
CA GLU A 7 10.68 24.70 -6.08
C GLU A 7 11.82 24.48 -7.08
N ARG A 8 12.86 25.31 -7.03
CA ARG A 8 14.05 25.16 -7.88
C ARG A 8 14.69 23.79 -7.61
N GLU A 9 15.17 23.12 -8.66
CA GLU A 9 15.76 21.78 -8.53
C GLU A 9 16.99 21.75 -7.59
N GLN A 10 17.68 22.88 -7.44
CA GLN A 10 18.80 23.05 -6.51
C GLN A 10 18.40 23.10 -5.03
N ASP A 11 17.14 23.38 -4.71
CA ASP A 11 16.66 23.49 -3.32
C ASP A 11 16.10 22.15 -2.79
N ILE A 12 16.07 21.09 -3.62
CA ILE A 12 15.46 19.79 -3.26
C ILE A 12 16.12 19.15 -2.04
N GLU A 13 17.44 19.33 -1.87
CA GLU A 13 18.18 18.80 -0.71
C GLU A 13 17.74 19.45 0.60
N ASN A 14 17.33 20.72 0.56
CA ASN A 14 16.88 21.47 1.73
C ASN A 14 15.43 21.17 2.12
N ILE A 15 14.60 20.70 1.19
CA ILE A 15 13.19 20.36 1.43
C ILE A 15 13.04 19.40 2.62
N LEU A 16 13.90 18.39 2.77
CA LEU A 16 13.80 17.48 3.92
C LEU A 16 14.06 18.21 5.23
N LYS A 17 15.05 19.11 5.27
CA LYS A 17 15.38 19.90 6.47
C LYS A 17 14.23 20.84 6.83
N GLU A 18 13.62 21.48 5.84
CA GLU A 18 12.43 22.33 6.04
C GLU A 18 11.26 21.52 6.59
N ILE A 19 10.94 20.37 6.00
CA ILE A 19 9.87 19.48 6.48
C ILE A 19 10.13 19.06 7.93
N VAL A 20 11.36 18.66 8.27
CA VAL A 20 11.68 18.22 9.64
C VAL A 20 11.59 19.39 10.62
N THR A 21 12.03 20.58 10.22
CA THR A 21 11.94 21.79 11.06
C THR A 21 10.49 22.20 11.31
N GLU A 22 9.65 22.18 10.28
CA GLU A 22 8.23 22.51 10.38
C GLU A 22 7.45 21.49 11.23
N ASN A 23 7.79 20.19 11.13
CA ASN A 23 6.94 19.13 11.68
C ASN A 23 7.48 18.43 12.93
N PHE A 24 8.80 18.35 13.10
CA PHE A 24 9.46 17.49 14.08
C PHE A 24 10.63 18.20 14.79
N LEU A 25 10.34 19.29 15.51
CA LEU A 25 11.35 20.11 16.21
C LEU A 25 12.31 19.32 17.12
N HIS A 26 11.84 18.23 17.75
CA HIS A 26 12.69 17.37 18.58
C HIS A 26 13.78 16.64 17.75
N LEU A 27 13.47 16.25 16.51
CA LEU A 27 14.44 15.59 15.63
C LEU A 27 15.52 16.54 15.14
N VAL A 28 15.21 17.83 14.96
CA VAL A 28 16.19 18.84 14.54
C VAL A 28 17.34 18.95 15.55
N LYS A 29 17.04 18.84 16.85
CA LYS A 29 18.03 18.95 17.92
C LYS A 29 18.88 17.68 18.07
N GLU A 30 18.32 16.53 17.71
CA GLU A 30 18.91 15.22 17.98
C GLU A 30 19.59 14.60 16.75
N LEU A 31 19.24 15.04 15.55
CA LEU A 31 19.74 14.47 14.28
C LEU A 31 20.56 15.51 13.51
N ASP A 32 21.79 15.12 13.16
CA ASP A 32 22.52 15.78 12.08
C ASP A 32 21.97 15.28 10.73
N LEU A 33 20.97 15.98 10.20
CA LEU A 33 20.26 15.60 8.99
C LEU A 33 21.13 15.83 7.74
N GLN A 34 21.75 14.74 7.30
CA GLN A 34 22.50 14.69 6.06
C GLN A 34 21.65 14.08 4.95
N VAL A 35 21.69 14.71 3.77
CA VAL A 35 21.09 14.20 2.54
C VAL A 35 22.24 13.81 1.62
N GLN A 36 22.21 12.56 1.14
CA GLN A 36 23.22 12.08 0.18
C GLN A 36 22.83 12.43 -1.25
N GLU A 37 21.54 12.33 -1.56
CA GLU A 37 21.00 12.59 -2.88
C GLU A 37 19.52 12.93 -2.75
N ALA A 38 19.03 13.87 -3.54
CA ALA A 38 17.61 14.11 -3.66
C ALA A 38 17.25 14.48 -5.09
N HIS A 39 16.22 13.85 -5.65
CA HIS A 39 15.78 14.13 -7.01
C HIS A 39 14.28 13.88 -7.19
N ARG A 40 13.71 14.48 -8.23
CA ARG A 40 12.30 14.26 -8.63
C ARG A 40 12.21 13.02 -9.51
N THR A 41 11.22 12.17 -9.25
CA THR A 41 10.91 11.02 -10.11
C THR A 41 9.48 11.08 -10.65
N PRO A 42 9.26 10.84 -11.96
CA PRO A 42 10.28 10.68 -13.01
C PRO A 42 11.06 11.98 -13.32
N ASN A 43 12.28 11.87 -13.86
CA ASN A 43 13.12 13.05 -14.16
C ASN A 43 12.44 14.03 -15.13
N LYS A 44 11.66 13.52 -16.09
CA LYS A 44 10.91 14.35 -17.04
C LYS A 44 9.51 14.64 -16.52
N ARG A 45 9.12 15.93 -16.53
CA ARG A 45 7.75 16.36 -16.23
C ARG A 45 6.82 15.93 -17.35
N ASN A 46 5.74 15.23 -17.02
CA ASN A 46 4.66 14.94 -17.96
C ASN A 46 3.60 16.06 -17.85
N PRO A 47 3.40 16.88 -18.90
CA PRO A 47 2.45 18.00 -18.84
C PRO A 47 0.99 17.54 -18.67
N LYS A 48 0.65 16.29 -19.01
CA LYS A 48 -0.70 15.73 -18.82
C LYS A 48 -0.99 15.33 -17.37
N ARG A 49 0.04 15.26 -16.51
CA ARG A 49 -0.10 14.83 -15.12
C ARG A 49 -0.36 16.05 -14.24
N THR A 50 -1.52 16.09 -13.60
CA THR A 50 -1.91 17.16 -12.66
C THR A 50 -1.29 17.02 -11.27
N THR A 51 -0.86 15.81 -10.89
CA THR A 51 -0.21 15.57 -9.60
C THR A 51 1.28 15.90 -9.65
N PRO A 52 1.83 16.57 -8.62
CA PRO A 52 3.27 16.81 -8.54
C PRO A 52 4.07 15.51 -8.55
N ARG A 53 5.26 15.54 -9.14
CA ARG A 53 6.23 14.45 -9.13
C ARG A 53 6.68 14.14 -7.71
N GLN A 54 7.00 12.89 -7.49
CA GLN A 54 7.51 12.44 -6.21
C GLN A 54 8.97 12.89 -6.08
N ILE A 55 9.40 13.18 -4.85
CA ILE A 55 10.80 13.40 -4.53
C ILE A 55 11.32 12.14 -3.86
N ILE A 56 12.41 11.58 -4.38
CA ILE A 56 13.18 10.52 -3.73
C ILE A 56 14.35 11.18 -3.01
N ILE A 57 14.52 10.87 -1.73
CA ILE A 57 15.60 11.39 -0.90
C ILE A 57 16.37 10.21 -0.32
N LYS A 58 17.67 10.18 -0.59
CA LYS A 58 18.60 9.19 -0.07
C LYS A 58 19.26 9.75 1.19
N ILE A 59 18.95 9.11 2.31
CA ILE A 59 19.54 9.43 3.62
C ILE A 59 20.64 8.40 3.88
N PRO A 60 21.87 8.81 4.23
CA PRO A 60 23.00 7.89 4.41
C PRO A 60 22.81 6.96 5.61
N ARG A 61 22.17 7.44 6.69
CA ARG A 61 21.95 6.70 7.92
C ARG A 61 20.54 6.11 7.96
N ALA A 62 20.44 4.78 7.92
CA ALA A 62 19.17 4.07 7.96
C ALA A 62 18.37 4.34 9.26
N LYS A 63 19.06 4.50 10.40
CA LYS A 63 18.43 4.84 11.69
C LYS A 63 17.67 6.16 11.62
N ASP A 64 18.25 7.18 10.99
CA ASP A 64 17.64 8.51 10.88
C ASP A 64 16.40 8.47 9.97
N LYS A 65 16.49 7.76 8.85
CA LYS A 65 15.35 7.46 7.98
C LYS A 65 14.20 6.80 8.74
N GLU A 66 14.48 5.80 9.58
CA GLU A 66 13.46 5.11 10.36
C GLU A 66 12.82 6.02 11.42
N ARG A 67 13.62 6.86 12.10
CA ARG A 67 13.13 7.82 13.10
C ARG A 67 12.20 8.86 12.48
N ILE A 68 12.58 9.44 11.34
CA ILE A 68 11.74 10.42 10.61
C ILE A 68 10.43 9.77 10.18
N LEU A 69 10.49 8.57 9.58
CA LEU A 69 9.27 7.85 9.17
C LEU A 69 8.38 7.45 10.34
N LYS A 70 8.97 7.13 11.50
CA LYS A 70 8.22 6.86 12.74
C LYS A 70 7.52 8.11 13.25
N ALA A 71 8.22 9.25 13.30
CA ALA A 71 7.65 10.53 13.71
C ALA A 71 6.53 10.98 12.77
N ALA A 72 6.72 10.83 11.45
CA ALA A 72 5.70 11.14 10.46
C ALA A 72 4.41 10.31 10.65
N ARG A 73 4.54 9.01 10.92
CA ARG A 73 3.37 8.15 11.23
C ARG A 73 2.69 8.55 12.53
N ALA A 74 3.45 8.92 13.56
CA ALA A 74 2.89 9.34 14.85
C ALA A 74 2.12 10.66 14.72
N LYS A 75 2.63 11.61 13.93
CA LYS A 75 1.99 12.91 13.69
C LYS A 75 0.74 12.82 12.80
N GLN A 76 0.63 11.78 11.96
CA GLN A 76 -0.42 11.54 10.96
C GLN A 76 -0.46 12.56 9.81
N VAL A 77 -0.50 13.86 10.13
CA VAL A 77 -0.49 14.95 9.15
C VAL A 77 0.88 15.62 9.17
N VAL A 78 1.58 15.56 8.04
CA VAL A 78 2.86 16.24 7.81
C VAL A 78 2.62 17.33 6.78
N THR A 79 3.12 18.53 7.02
CA THR A 79 2.95 19.67 6.11
C THR A 79 4.29 20.12 5.53
N TYR A 80 4.23 20.84 4.42
CA TYR A 80 5.37 21.55 3.85
C TYR A 80 4.86 22.89 3.34
N LYS A 81 5.36 24.00 3.90
CA LYS A 81 4.89 25.36 3.60
C LYS A 81 3.35 25.45 3.72
N GLY A 82 2.80 24.83 4.77
CA GLY A 82 1.36 24.78 5.04
C GLY A 82 0.55 23.79 4.18
N SER A 83 1.15 23.16 3.16
CA SER A 83 0.46 22.17 2.32
C SER A 83 0.63 20.75 2.87
N PRO A 84 -0.41 19.91 2.95
CA PRO A 84 -0.30 18.55 3.44
C PRO A 84 0.50 17.67 2.48
N ILE A 85 1.48 16.95 3.03
CA ILE A 85 2.35 16.03 2.29
C ILE A 85 2.36 14.64 2.92
N ARG A 86 2.79 13.66 2.13
CA ARG A 86 2.98 12.27 2.59
C ARG A 86 4.43 11.85 2.48
N LEU A 87 4.99 11.41 3.62
CA LEU A 87 6.30 10.77 3.71
C LEU A 87 6.11 9.24 3.79
N SER A 88 6.83 8.51 2.95
CA SER A 88 6.81 7.05 2.91
C SER A 88 8.19 6.52 2.55
N ALA A 89 8.49 5.28 2.99
CA ALA A 89 9.68 4.60 2.52
C ALA A 89 9.54 4.23 1.05
N ASP A 90 10.63 4.35 0.31
CA ASP A 90 10.76 3.78 -1.03
C ASP A 90 11.05 2.28 -0.93
N PHE A 91 10.28 1.47 -1.65
CA PHE A 91 10.33 0.01 -1.64
C PHE A 91 10.28 -0.50 -3.08
N SER A 92 10.94 -1.63 -3.35
CA SER A 92 10.78 -2.31 -4.63
C SER A 92 9.32 -2.70 -4.88
N THR A 93 8.94 -2.85 -6.14
CA THR A 93 7.61 -3.30 -6.55
C THR A 93 7.21 -4.61 -5.88
N GLU A 94 8.12 -5.58 -5.84
CA GLU A 94 7.95 -6.86 -5.15
C GLU A 94 7.68 -6.68 -3.64
N THR A 95 8.49 -5.86 -2.97
CA THR A 95 8.32 -5.59 -1.53
C THR A 95 7.00 -4.87 -1.25
N MET A 96 6.62 -3.91 -2.10
CA MET A 96 5.33 -3.23 -2.00
C MET A 96 4.17 -4.20 -2.17
N GLN A 97 4.25 -5.12 -3.12
CA GLN A 97 3.20 -6.12 -3.34
C GLN A 97 3.08 -7.08 -2.16
N ALA A 98 4.19 -7.62 -1.66
CA ALA A 98 4.19 -8.46 -0.46
C ALA A 98 3.63 -7.72 0.77
N ARG A 99 3.89 -6.42 0.91
CA ARG A 99 3.28 -5.59 1.97
C ARG A 99 1.79 -5.34 1.77
N ARG A 100 1.30 -5.26 0.52
CA ARG A 100 -0.13 -5.14 0.21
C ARG A 100 -0.90 -6.38 0.61
N GLU A 101 -0.32 -7.56 0.40
CA GLU A 101 -0.92 -8.82 0.85
C GLU A 101 -1.19 -8.83 2.36
N TRP A 102 -0.33 -8.19 3.15
CA TRP A 102 -0.54 -8.06 4.59
C TRP A 102 -1.60 -7.02 4.99
N GLN A 103 -2.01 -6.08 4.12
CA GLN A 103 -2.86 -4.93 4.51
C GLN A 103 -4.21 -5.35 5.10
N GLU A 104 -4.91 -6.27 4.44
CA GLU A 104 -6.22 -6.76 4.89
C GLU A 104 -6.10 -7.48 6.25
N ILE A 105 -5.11 -8.37 6.36
CA ILE A 105 -4.79 -9.10 7.59
C ILE A 105 -4.42 -8.11 8.71
N PHE A 106 -3.62 -7.10 8.41
CA PHE A 106 -3.16 -6.09 9.36
C PHE A 106 -4.30 -5.24 9.90
N LYS A 107 -5.22 -4.80 9.03
CA LYS A 107 -6.42 -4.04 9.43
C LYS A 107 -7.29 -4.85 10.40
N MET A 108 -7.51 -6.13 10.12
CA MET A 108 -8.30 -7.01 10.98
C MET A 108 -7.59 -7.33 12.31
N MET A 109 -6.30 -7.64 12.27
CA MET A 109 -5.53 -7.88 13.50
C MET A 109 -5.52 -6.64 14.42
N ASN A 110 -5.48 -5.44 13.84
CA ASN A 110 -5.66 -4.20 14.61
C ASN A 110 -7.08 -4.06 15.20
N SER A 111 -8.14 -4.42 14.46
CA SER A 111 -9.50 -4.37 15.01
C SER A 111 -9.73 -5.35 16.16
N LYS A 112 -8.88 -6.37 16.28
CA LYS A 112 -8.86 -7.36 17.36
C LYS A 112 -7.79 -7.08 18.43
N ASN A 113 -7.18 -5.89 18.45
CA ASN A 113 -6.18 -5.46 19.44
C ASN A 113 -4.90 -6.33 19.51
N LEU A 114 -4.55 -7.06 18.45
CA LEU A 114 -3.36 -7.93 18.41
C LEU A 114 -2.03 -7.17 18.19
N GLN A 115 -2.10 -5.87 17.91
CA GLN A 115 -0.94 -4.98 17.70
C GLN A 115 0.13 -5.55 16.72
N PRO A 116 -0.27 -6.01 15.51
CA PRO A 116 0.68 -6.49 14.52
C PRO A 116 1.69 -5.40 14.12
N LYS A 117 2.89 -5.82 13.69
CA LYS A 117 3.90 -4.92 13.11
C LYS A 117 4.42 -5.49 11.80
N ILE A 118 4.47 -4.69 10.73
CA ILE A 118 5.11 -5.10 9.48
C ILE A 118 6.54 -4.56 9.46
N ILE A 119 7.52 -5.46 9.50
CA ILE A 119 8.94 -5.15 9.47
C ILE A 119 9.53 -5.33 8.07
N TYR A 120 10.68 -4.71 7.82
CA TYR A 120 11.39 -4.84 6.56
C TYR A 120 11.84 -6.30 6.30
N PRO A 121 11.82 -6.78 5.04
CA PRO A 121 11.22 -6.14 3.86
C PRO A 121 9.69 -6.21 3.88
N ALA A 122 9.10 -7.38 4.17
CA ALA A 122 7.66 -7.59 4.24
C ALA A 122 7.29 -8.71 5.22
N LYS A 123 7.86 -8.72 6.43
CA LYS A 123 7.53 -9.73 7.45
C LYS A 123 6.47 -9.20 8.41
N LEU A 124 5.48 -10.04 8.74
CA LEU A 124 4.48 -9.73 9.76
C LEU A 124 4.96 -10.24 11.11
N LEU A 125 5.01 -9.37 12.10
CA LEU A 125 5.34 -9.66 13.48
C LEU A 125 4.05 -9.60 14.31
N LEU A 126 3.78 -10.67 15.05
CA LEU A 126 2.59 -10.82 15.88
C LEU A 126 3.03 -11.19 17.30
N ARG A 127 2.47 -10.52 18.30
CA ARG A 127 2.59 -10.92 19.70
C ARG A 127 1.38 -11.77 20.06
N PHE A 128 1.60 -13.02 20.44
CA PHE A 128 0.55 -13.97 20.79
C PHE A 128 1.04 -14.86 21.94
N GLU A 129 0.22 -15.03 22.98
CA GLU A 129 0.57 -15.81 24.19
C GLU A 129 1.93 -15.42 24.80
N GLY A 130 2.25 -14.12 24.84
CA GLY A 130 3.54 -13.61 25.36
C GLY A 130 4.74 -13.84 24.43
N GLN A 131 4.60 -14.60 23.35
CA GLN A 131 5.66 -14.83 22.36
C GLN A 131 5.53 -13.90 21.16
N ILE A 132 6.68 -13.50 20.62
CA ILE A 132 6.76 -12.76 19.35
C ILE A 132 7.01 -13.77 18.23
N LYS A 133 6.07 -13.87 17.28
CA LYS A 133 6.21 -14.71 16.08
C LYS A 133 6.35 -13.83 14.84
N SER A 134 7.23 -14.25 13.93
CA SER A 134 7.46 -13.55 12.65
C SER A 134 7.07 -14.44 11.47
N PHE A 135 6.31 -13.90 10.53
CA PHE A 135 5.83 -14.59 9.33
C PHE A 135 6.35 -13.90 8.08
N THR A 136 6.90 -14.68 7.15
CA THR A 136 7.43 -14.17 5.88
C THR A 136 6.39 -14.12 4.77
N ASN A 137 5.34 -14.93 4.86
CA ASN A 137 4.26 -14.98 3.88
C ASN A 137 2.94 -15.43 4.53
N LYS A 138 1.84 -15.25 3.80
CA LYS A 138 0.49 -15.66 4.24
C LYS A 138 0.43 -17.15 4.57
N LYS A 139 1.07 -18.04 3.78
CA LYS A 139 1.00 -19.50 3.96
C LYS A 139 1.47 -19.94 5.36
N LYS A 140 2.64 -19.47 5.80
CA LYS A 140 3.17 -19.74 7.14
C LYS A 140 2.28 -19.19 8.25
N LEU A 141 1.64 -18.04 8.02
CA LEU A 141 0.64 -17.53 8.96
C LEU A 141 -0.58 -18.46 9.00
N LYS A 142 -1.10 -18.94 7.86
CA LYS A 142 -2.23 -19.88 7.83
C LYS A 142 -1.92 -21.16 8.60
N GLU A 143 -0.76 -21.76 8.36
CA GLU A 143 -0.29 -22.95 9.07
C GLU A 143 -0.25 -22.72 10.59
N PHE A 144 0.29 -21.59 11.04
CA PHE A 144 0.32 -21.23 12.45
C PHE A 144 -1.09 -21.05 13.05
N ILE A 145 -1.97 -20.33 12.35
CA ILE A 145 -3.34 -20.10 12.81
C ILE A 145 -4.10 -21.43 12.94
N THR A 146 -3.96 -22.36 11.98
CA THR A 146 -4.63 -23.67 12.04
C THR A 146 -4.23 -24.49 13.27
N THR A 147 -2.99 -24.33 13.76
CA THR A 147 -2.54 -25.02 14.98
C THR A 147 -3.02 -24.38 16.28
N LYS A 148 -3.66 -23.20 16.22
CA LYS A 148 -4.05 -22.41 17.39
C LYS A 148 -5.53 -22.01 17.29
N PRO A 149 -6.45 -22.79 17.91
CA PRO A 149 -7.90 -22.59 17.74
C PRO A 149 -8.38 -21.20 18.18
N GLU A 150 -7.82 -20.62 19.24
CA GLU A 150 -8.16 -19.26 19.69
C GLU A 150 -7.86 -18.19 18.62
N LEU A 151 -6.71 -18.32 17.97
CA LEU A 151 -6.29 -17.41 16.92
C LEU A 151 -7.06 -17.66 15.62
N TYR A 152 -7.41 -18.92 15.35
CA TYR A 152 -8.25 -19.31 14.22
C TYR A 152 -9.63 -18.68 14.32
N GLU A 153 -10.31 -18.82 15.45
CA GLU A 153 -11.64 -18.24 15.65
C GLU A 153 -11.66 -16.71 15.48
N LEU A 154 -10.57 -16.06 15.87
CA LEU A 154 -10.42 -14.61 15.79
C LEU A 154 -10.10 -14.13 14.36
N LEU A 155 -9.47 -14.95 13.52
CA LEU A 155 -9.01 -14.61 12.17
C LEU A 155 -9.71 -15.37 11.03
N LYS A 156 -10.66 -16.27 11.32
CA LYS A 156 -11.33 -17.13 10.34
C LYS A 156 -12.01 -16.38 9.19
N GLY A 157 -12.56 -15.19 9.44
CA GLY A 157 -13.17 -14.35 8.41
C GLY A 157 -12.20 -14.00 7.27
N VAL A 158 -10.94 -13.72 7.59
CA VAL A 158 -9.92 -13.31 6.60
C VAL A 158 -9.35 -14.49 5.81
N LEU A 159 -9.29 -15.69 6.42
CA LEU A 159 -8.71 -16.87 5.77
C LEU A 159 -9.66 -17.54 4.76
N LEU A 160 -10.97 -17.35 4.93
CA LEU A 160 -12.03 -17.97 4.14
C LEU A 160 -12.58 -17.07 3.02
N GLU A 161 -12.53 -15.74 3.18
CA GLU A 161 -13.03 -14.78 2.18
C GLU A 161 -12.27 -14.82 0.84
N GLU A 162 -10.99 -15.21 0.83
CA GLU A 162 -10.20 -15.36 -0.41
C GLU A 162 -10.76 -16.44 -1.35
N LYS A 163 -11.40 -17.50 -0.81
CA LYS A 163 -12.03 -18.56 -1.64
C LYS A 163 -13.37 -18.09 -2.19
N VAL A 164 -14.25 -17.60 -1.30
CA VAL A 164 -15.62 -17.19 -1.66
C VAL A 164 -15.63 -16.08 -2.71
N ASN A 165 -14.72 -15.10 -2.64
CA ASN A 165 -14.68 -14.00 -3.62
C ASN A 165 -14.10 -14.42 -4.98
N LYS A 166 -13.16 -15.37 -5.03
CA LYS A 166 -12.67 -15.93 -6.30
C LYS A 166 -13.74 -16.77 -6.98
N ASP A 167 -14.44 -17.61 -6.23
CA ASP A 167 -15.50 -18.48 -6.73
C ASP A 167 -16.68 -17.64 -7.26
N LYS A 168 -17.11 -16.62 -6.51
CA LYS A 168 -18.16 -15.68 -6.95
C LYS A 168 -17.77 -14.89 -8.20
N ASN A 169 -16.51 -14.44 -8.30
CA ASN A 169 -16.04 -13.71 -9.48
C ASN A 169 -16.04 -14.63 -10.71
N TYR A 170 -15.55 -15.86 -10.57
CA TYR A 170 -15.57 -16.86 -11.64
C TYR A 170 -17.00 -17.22 -12.08
N GLU A 171 -17.91 -17.43 -11.13
CA GLU A 171 -19.33 -17.66 -11.44
C GLU A 171 -19.98 -16.46 -12.15
N GLN A 172 -19.68 -15.23 -11.71
CA GLN A 172 -20.19 -14.03 -12.37
C GLN A 172 -19.65 -13.90 -13.79
N GLN A 173 -18.39 -14.28 -14.00
CA GLN A 173 -17.74 -14.28 -15.32
C GLN A 173 -18.40 -15.31 -16.26
N ILE A 174 -18.72 -16.51 -15.76
CA ILE A 174 -19.47 -17.54 -16.50
C ILE A 174 -20.88 -17.04 -16.86
N ARG A 175 -21.61 -16.45 -15.90
CA ARG A 175 -22.95 -15.89 -16.14
C ARG A 175 -22.92 -14.81 -17.22
N ASN A 176 -21.95 -13.89 -17.16
CA ASN A 176 -21.80 -12.84 -18.16
C ASN A 176 -21.53 -13.42 -19.56
N TYR A 177 -20.65 -14.42 -19.67
CA TYR A 177 -20.36 -15.09 -20.94
C TYR A 177 -21.59 -15.78 -21.53
N GLN A 178 -22.37 -16.49 -20.72
CA GLN A 178 -23.60 -17.15 -21.16
C GLN A 178 -24.67 -16.16 -21.65
N GLN A 179 -24.84 -15.03 -20.94
CA GLN A 179 -25.79 -13.98 -21.32
C GLN A 179 -25.45 -13.32 -22.65
N VAL A 180 -24.16 -13.07 -22.92
CA VAL A 180 -23.70 -12.52 -24.21
C VAL A 180 -23.98 -13.49 -25.36
N ASN A 181 -23.77 -14.79 -25.14
CA ASN A 181 -24.03 -15.82 -26.15
C ASN A 181 -25.52 -16.02 -26.45
N LEU A 182 -26.39 -15.90 -25.45
CA LEU A 182 -27.84 -15.94 -25.64
C LEU A 182 -28.33 -14.73 -26.46
N LYS A 183 -27.90 -13.53 -26.08
CA LYS A 183 -28.23 -12.30 -26.82
C LYS A 183 -27.77 -12.32 -28.26
N THR A 184 -26.57 -12.82 -28.53
CA THR A 184 -26.06 -12.94 -29.91
C THR A 184 -26.82 -13.98 -30.74
N LYS A 185 -27.29 -15.08 -30.14
CA LYS A 185 -28.18 -16.05 -30.80
C LYS A 185 -29.56 -15.45 -31.12
N GLU A 186 -30.14 -14.69 -30.20
CA GLU A 186 -31.42 -14.00 -30.42
C GLU A 186 -31.33 -12.95 -31.53
N ILE A 187 -30.25 -12.15 -31.55
CA ILE A 187 -30.02 -11.16 -32.62
C ILE A 187 -29.87 -11.87 -33.98
N LYS A 188 -29.09 -12.95 -34.06
CA LYS A 188 -28.95 -13.74 -35.29
C LYS A 188 -30.28 -14.34 -35.75
N LYS A 189 -31.09 -14.86 -34.83
CA LYS A 189 -32.42 -15.41 -35.13
C LYS A 189 -33.38 -14.33 -35.62
N LYS A 190 -33.35 -13.13 -35.01
CA LYS A 190 -34.17 -11.99 -35.41
C LYS A 190 -33.79 -11.48 -36.81
N ASN A 191 -32.49 -11.42 -37.10
CA ASN A 191 -32.00 -11.06 -38.43
C ASN A 191 -32.34 -12.11 -39.50
N LEU A 192 -32.33 -13.40 -39.15
CA LEU A 192 -32.73 -14.48 -40.07
C LEU A 192 -34.24 -14.45 -40.36
N MET A 193 -35.08 -14.22 -39.35
CA MET A 193 -36.54 -14.09 -39.50
C MET A 193 -36.93 -12.86 -40.35
N ASN A 194 -36.18 -11.76 -40.23
CA ASN A 194 -36.40 -10.57 -41.03
C ASN A 194 -36.00 -10.74 -42.52
N ASN A 195 -35.05 -11.63 -42.81
CA ASN A 195 -34.61 -11.91 -44.19
C ASN A 195 -35.50 -12.92 -44.94
N ILE A 196 -36.40 -13.63 -44.25
CA ILE A 196 -37.34 -14.59 -44.87
C ILE A 196 -38.67 -13.91 -45.25
N ASN A 197 -38.94 -12.70 -44.76
CA ASN A 197 -40.18 -11.94 -45.00
C ASN A 197 -40.04 -10.82 -46.06
N CYS A 198 -39.08 -10.93 -46.98
CA CYS A 198 -38.95 -10.08 -48.17
C CYS A 198 -39.09 -10.91 -49.44
#